data_AF-A0A4Z1CDW7-F1
#
_entry.id   AF-A0A4Z1CDW7-F1
#
_cell.length_a   1.000
_cell.length_b   1.000
_cell.length_c   1.000
_cell.angle_alpha   90.00
_cell.angle_beta   90.00
_cell.angle_gamma   90.00
#
_symmetry.space_group_name_H-M   'P 1'
#
loop_
_entity.id
_entity.type
_entity.pdbx_description
1 polymer ?
#
loop_
_entity_poly.entity_id
_entity_poly.type
_entity_poly.pdbx_seq_one_letter_code
_entity_poly.pdbx_strand_id
1 'polypeptide(L)'
;MRAAPDDQTVTRVLSRASLPGQQPPRWWRIEDEALDFAAVPAGPSDLGQLLIAAAFAEQGQVQWRCEIDVPINALVAIRAVTIRDTFGRRRTASDGRDTDLRGWCCDDGSLPILARAPILSGDVLEEAVLRIDPVDNLAWLEETVLRDPHGRGTPWRPRPIPPEVEEPVLCLRRAPPDNWIPYALTGPGRLEARPLSLAGGRAEGRTRFFRDAYALSPGQIGARGLRYEHRAMLARAPSGARVAWRVDHARPAPLPGSSSGLRHDVVQRPEL
;
A
#
# COMPACT_ATOMS: atom_id res chain seq x y z
N MET A 1 37.20 -19.72 -9.01
CA MET A 1 36.76 -20.22 -10.33
C MET A 1 35.40 -19.58 -10.60
N ARG A 2 35.26 -18.70 -11.61
CA ARG A 2 33.93 -18.18 -11.98
C ARG A 2 33.15 -19.33 -12.65
N ALA A 3 31.87 -19.50 -12.29
CA ALA A 3 31.00 -20.40 -13.04
C ALA A 3 30.84 -19.88 -14.48
N ALA A 4 30.61 -20.77 -15.43
CA ALA A 4 30.23 -20.36 -16.78
C ALA A 4 28.88 -19.61 -16.73
N PRO A 5 28.67 -18.57 -17.56
CA PRO A 5 27.40 -17.87 -17.62
C PRO A 5 26.30 -18.82 -18.12
N ASP A 6 25.19 -18.85 -17.39
CA ASP A 6 23.98 -19.58 -17.78
C ASP A 6 23.09 -18.64 -18.64
N ASP A 7 23.08 -18.87 -19.96
CA ASP A 7 22.42 -18.01 -20.93
C ASP A 7 20.94 -18.42 -21.11
N GLN A 8 20.03 -17.71 -20.43
CA GLN A 8 18.59 -17.95 -20.53
C GLN A 8 17.89 -16.97 -21.49
N THR A 9 17.00 -17.48 -22.35
CA THR A 9 16.08 -16.66 -23.16
C THR A 9 14.68 -16.70 -22.55
N VAL A 10 14.08 -15.54 -22.29
CA VAL A 10 12.76 -15.41 -21.64
C VAL A 10 11.82 -14.57 -22.49
N THR A 11 10.62 -15.08 -22.77
CA THR A 11 9.53 -14.35 -23.42
C THR A 11 8.49 -13.93 -22.39
N ARG A 12 8.08 -12.65 -22.41
CA ARG A 12 7.04 -12.07 -21.54
C ARG A 12 6.18 -11.09 -22.33
N VAL A 13 4.93 -10.93 -21.90
CA VAL A 13 4.08 -9.82 -22.35
C VAL A 13 4.49 -8.55 -21.60
N LEU A 14 4.60 -7.43 -22.30
CA LEU A 14 4.86 -6.14 -21.67
C LEU A 14 3.58 -5.59 -21.02
N SER A 15 3.69 -5.13 -19.79
CA SER A 15 2.67 -4.32 -19.11
C SER A 15 3.07 -2.85 -19.18
N ARG A 16 2.11 -1.93 -19.22
CA ARG A 16 2.44 -0.50 -19.10
C ARG A 16 2.96 -0.23 -17.68
N ALA A 17 4.08 0.47 -17.56
CA ALA A 17 4.53 0.96 -16.27
C ALA A 17 3.62 2.12 -15.82
N SER A 18 3.24 2.12 -14.55
CA SER A 18 2.44 3.18 -13.94
C SER A 18 2.97 3.48 -12.54
N LEU A 19 3.27 4.74 -12.27
CA LEU A 19 3.62 5.22 -10.93
C LEU A 19 2.36 5.70 -10.20
N PRO A 20 2.25 5.48 -8.87
CA PRO A 20 1.31 6.24 -8.04
C PRO A 20 1.45 7.75 -8.30
N GLY A 21 0.34 8.47 -8.39
CA GLY A 21 0.34 9.90 -8.71
C GLY A 21 0.58 10.26 -10.19
N GLN A 22 0.94 9.31 -11.06
CA GLN A 22 1.13 9.61 -12.49
C GLN A 22 -0.18 10.05 -13.16
N GLN A 23 -0.13 11.09 -13.99
CA GLN A 23 -1.30 11.56 -14.71
C GLN A 23 -1.96 10.45 -15.55
N PRO A 24 -3.30 10.34 -15.53
CA PRO A 24 -4.01 9.34 -16.32
C PRO A 24 -3.80 9.61 -17.81
N PRO A 25 -3.56 8.59 -18.66
CA PRO A 25 -3.24 8.77 -20.08
C PRO A 25 -4.51 9.06 -20.91
N ARG A 26 -5.15 10.21 -20.65
CA ARG A 26 -6.41 10.66 -21.25
C ARG A 26 -6.34 12.17 -21.49
N TRP A 27 -6.56 12.58 -22.73
CA TRP A 27 -6.37 13.96 -23.19
C TRP A 27 -7.34 14.99 -22.58
N TRP A 28 -8.40 14.55 -21.91
CA TRP A 28 -9.45 15.39 -21.31
C TRP A 28 -9.30 15.60 -19.80
N ARG A 29 -8.15 15.27 -19.21
CA ARG A 29 -7.93 15.35 -17.75
C ARG A 29 -6.63 16.05 -17.35
N ILE A 30 -6.21 17.00 -18.18
CA ILE A 30 -4.93 17.73 -18.08
C ILE A 30 -4.89 18.63 -16.82
N GLU A 31 -6.06 19.07 -16.34
CA GLU A 31 -6.21 20.06 -15.25
C GLU A 31 -6.15 19.46 -13.83
N ASP A 32 -6.14 18.12 -13.67
CA ASP A 32 -5.95 17.45 -12.37
C ASP A 32 -4.43 17.39 -12.02
N GLU A 33 -3.82 18.54 -11.73
CA GLU A 33 -2.40 18.65 -11.31
C GLU A 33 -2.18 18.23 -9.85
N ALA A 34 -1.90 16.93 -9.64
CA ALA A 34 -1.21 16.47 -8.43
C ALA A 34 -0.37 15.21 -8.73
N LEU A 35 0.89 15.43 -9.15
CA LEU A 35 1.89 14.36 -9.22
C LEU A 35 2.33 13.98 -7.80
N ASP A 36 1.60 13.07 -7.18
CA ASP A 36 1.82 12.68 -5.78
C ASP A 36 2.95 11.62 -5.67
N PHE A 37 4.19 12.09 -5.59
CA PHE A 37 5.34 11.24 -5.27
C PHE A 37 5.30 10.66 -3.84
N ALA A 38 4.52 11.22 -2.90
CA ALA A 38 4.35 10.66 -1.56
C ALA A 38 3.41 9.44 -1.55
N ALA A 39 2.62 9.23 -2.60
CA ALA A 39 1.87 8.00 -2.84
C ALA A 39 2.76 6.82 -3.31
N VAL A 40 4.03 7.05 -3.64
CA VAL A 40 5.01 5.99 -3.88
C VAL A 40 5.46 5.44 -2.52
N PRO A 41 5.17 4.17 -2.17
CA PRO A 41 5.48 3.64 -0.85
C PRO A 41 7.00 3.37 -0.70
N ALA A 42 7.74 4.40 -0.30
CA ALA A 42 9.18 4.33 -0.07
C ALA A 42 9.50 4.08 1.41
N GLY A 43 10.09 2.94 1.72
CA GLY A 43 10.75 2.67 3.00
C GLY A 43 12.15 3.31 3.09
N PRO A 44 12.83 3.18 4.25
CA PRO A 44 14.14 3.80 4.48
C PRO A 44 15.27 3.35 3.53
N SER A 45 15.10 2.22 2.84
CA SER A 45 16.02 1.70 1.82
C SER A 45 15.68 2.14 0.40
N ASP A 46 14.53 2.77 0.19
CA ASP A 46 13.86 2.81 -1.12
C ASP A 46 14.10 4.14 -1.85
N LEU A 47 15.15 4.88 -1.46
CA LEU A 47 15.74 6.00 -2.20
C LEU A 47 15.97 5.62 -3.67
N GLY A 48 16.37 4.37 -3.95
CA GLY A 48 16.49 3.87 -5.31
C GLY A 48 15.17 3.82 -6.08
N GLN A 49 14.06 3.43 -5.45
CA GLN A 49 12.74 3.47 -6.10
C GLN A 49 12.28 4.91 -6.34
N LEU A 50 12.58 5.84 -5.42
CA LEU A 50 12.27 7.25 -5.61
C LEU A 50 13.11 7.89 -6.73
N LEU A 51 14.41 7.59 -6.82
CA LEU A 51 15.29 8.05 -7.90
C LEU A 51 14.86 7.46 -9.26
N ILE A 52 14.51 6.17 -9.30
CA ILE A 52 13.97 5.52 -10.49
C ILE A 52 12.63 6.16 -10.89
N ALA A 53 11.73 6.44 -9.93
CA ALA A 53 10.45 7.11 -10.19
C ALA A 53 10.63 8.55 -10.67
N ALA A 54 11.62 9.29 -10.14
CA ALA A 54 11.96 10.65 -10.57
C ALA A 54 12.51 10.65 -12.01
N ALA A 55 13.52 9.83 -12.29
CA ALA A 55 14.09 9.68 -13.64
C ALA A 55 13.03 9.20 -14.66
N PHE A 56 12.10 8.33 -14.25
CA PHE A 56 10.97 7.93 -15.08
C PHE A 56 9.91 9.03 -15.26
N ALA A 57 9.71 9.92 -14.29
CA ALA A 57 8.80 11.07 -14.43
C ALA A 57 9.37 12.13 -15.37
N GLU A 58 10.66 12.46 -15.26
CA GLU A 58 11.35 13.48 -16.08
C GLU A 58 11.31 13.18 -17.57
N GLN A 59 11.34 11.89 -17.97
CA GLN A 59 11.36 11.52 -19.39
C GLN A 59 10.03 11.78 -20.13
N GLY A 60 8.90 11.91 -19.43
CA GLY A 60 7.59 12.17 -20.05
C GLY A 60 7.07 11.09 -21.03
N GLN A 61 7.76 9.95 -21.18
CA GLN A 61 7.45 8.93 -22.18
C GLN A 61 6.57 7.78 -21.65
N VAL A 62 5.88 7.08 -22.56
CA VAL A 62 5.11 5.88 -22.22
C VAL A 62 6.05 4.70 -21.98
N GLN A 63 6.20 4.34 -20.71
CA GLN A 63 7.08 3.24 -20.28
C GLN A 63 6.35 1.90 -20.21
N TRP A 64 7.14 0.84 -20.43
CA TRP A 64 6.68 -0.55 -20.42
C TRP A 64 7.60 -1.37 -19.51
N ARG A 65 7.03 -2.31 -18.76
CA ARG A 65 7.74 -3.21 -17.86
C ARG A 65 7.31 -4.66 -18.06
N CYS A 66 8.23 -5.59 -17.88
CA CYS A 66 7.95 -7.00 -17.68
C CYS A 66 8.78 -7.53 -16.51
N GLU A 67 8.31 -8.62 -15.92
CA GLU A 67 8.98 -9.28 -14.80
C GLU A 67 9.67 -10.55 -15.32
N ILE A 68 10.95 -10.70 -14.99
CA ILE A 68 11.78 -11.85 -15.33
C ILE A 68 12.27 -12.52 -14.05
N ASP A 69 12.15 -13.84 -14.02
CA ASP A 69 12.62 -14.67 -12.91
C ASP A 69 14.15 -14.82 -13.04
N VAL A 70 14.89 -14.47 -11.99
CA VAL A 70 16.35 -14.46 -11.98
C VAL A 70 16.89 -15.12 -10.72
N PRO A 71 18.04 -15.82 -10.79
CA PRO A 71 18.65 -16.43 -9.61
C PRO A 71 19.13 -15.36 -8.61
N ILE A 72 18.90 -15.63 -7.32
CA ILE A 72 19.46 -14.83 -6.23
C ILE A 72 20.93 -15.17 -5.98
N ASN A 73 21.69 -14.21 -5.45
CA ASN A 73 23.15 -14.25 -5.34
C ASN A 73 23.88 -14.41 -6.69
N ALA A 74 23.35 -13.77 -7.74
CA ALA A 74 23.93 -13.80 -9.08
C ALA A 74 24.25 -12.39 -9.60
N LEU A 75 25.18 -12.30 -10.56
CA LEU A 75 25.33 -11.15 -11.44
C LEU A 75 24.55 -11.45 -12.72
N VAL A 76 23.54 -10.63 -13.04
CA VAL A 76 22.67 -10.83 -14.19
C VAL A 76 22.92 -9.74 -15.22
N ALA A 77 23.26 -10.11 -16.45
CA ALA A 77 23.45 -9.18 -17.56
C ALA A 77 22.40 -9.43 -18.65
N ILE A 78 21.64 -8.40 -19.02
CA ILE A 78 20.71 -8.46 -20.15
C ILE A 78 21.52 -8.28 -21.43
N ARG A 79 21.68 -9.35 -22.22
CA ARG A 79 22.47 -9.32 -23.47
C ARG A 79 21.75 -8.59 -24.61
N ALA A 80 20.45 -8.83 -24.76
CA ALA A 80 19.62 -8.22 -25.80
C ALA A 80 18.15 -8.28 -25.41
N VAL A 81 17.36 -7.27 -25.81
CA VAL A 81 15.90 -7.27 -25.69
C VAL A 81 15.30 -7.12 -27.08
N THR A 82 14.53 -8.10 -27.54
CA THR A 82 13.79 -8.01 -28.80
C THR A 82 12.31 -7.80 -28.52
N ILE A 83 11.79 -6.64 -28.92
CA ILE A 83 10.38 -6.29 -28.84
C ILE A 83 9.69 -6.75 -30.13
N ARG A 84 8.54 -7.42 -30.00
CA ARG A 84 7.64 -7.74 -31.12
C ARG A 84 6.37 -6.92 -31.01
N ASP A 85 6.04 -6.15 -32.05
CA ASP A 85 4.79 -5.38 -32.09
C ASP A 85 3.57 -6.25 -32.47
N THR A 86 2.38 -5.67 -32.39
CA THR A 86 1.10 -6.32 -32.75
C THR A 86 1.01 -6.69 -34.23
N PHE A 87 1.78 -6.03 -35.11
CA PHE A 87 1.91 -6.36 -36.53
C PHE A 87 2.98 -7.43 -36.79
N GLY A 88 3.61 -7.95 -35.74
CA GLY A 88 4.60 -9.00 -35.77
C GLY A 88 6.01 -8.58 -36.15
N ARG A 89 6.27 -7.27 -36.34
CA ARG A 89 7.60 -6.72 -36.61
C ARG A 89 8.45 -6.83 -35.36
N ARG A 90 9.75 -7.10 -35.53
CA ARG A 90 10.72 -7.19 -34.44
C ARG A 90 11.65 -5.99 -34.44
N ARG A 91 11.98 -5.47 -33.26
CA ARG A 91 12.98 -4.42 -33.04
C ARG A 91 13.82 -4.77 -31.82
N THR A 92 15.12 -4.64 -31.92
CA THR A 92 16.01 -4.72 -30.75
C THR A 92 15.94 -3.38 -30.01
N ALA A 93 15.73 -3.40 -28.69
CA ALA A 93 15.85 -2.20 -27.87
C ALA A 93 17.34 -1.92 -27.59
N SER A 94 17.71 -0.63 -27.59
CA SER A 94 18.98 -0.19 -27.00
C SER A 94 18.98 -0.46 -25.50
N ASP A 95 20.15 -0.71 -24.92
CA ASP A 95 20.28 -0.68 -23.46
C ASP A 95 20.24 0.78 -22.94
N GLY A 96 20.11 0.91 -21.63
CA GLY A 96 20.05 2.21 -20.94
C GLY A 96 21.36 2.59 -20.24
N ARG A 97 22.52 2.05 -20.66
CA ARG A 97 23.81 2.25 -19.95
C ARG A 97 24.25 3.72 -19.88
N ASP A 98 23.82 4.54 -20.85
CA ASP A 98 24.13 5.98 -20.90
C ASP A 98 23.08 6.85 -20.19
N THR A 99 22.19 6.26 -19.38
CA THR A 99 21.19 6.97 -18.57
C THR A 99 21.54 6.93 -17.08
N ASP A 100 20.94 7.80 -16.27
CA ASP A 100 21.15 7.85 -14.80
C ASP A 100 20.82 6.53 -14.09
N LEU A 101 20.08 5.63 -14.75
CA LEU A 101 19.81 4.28 -14.28
C LEU A 101 21.06 3.38 -14.21
N ARG A 102 22.21 3.79 -14.80
CA ARG A 102 23.50 3.07 -14.71
C ARG A 102 23.97 2.88 -13.27
N GLY A 103 23.56 3.74 -12.32
CA GLY A 103 23.99 3.68 -10.91
C GLY A 103 23.70 2.38 -10.16
N TRP A 104 22.93 1.46 -10.75
CA TRP A 104 22.56 0.16 -10.19
C TRP A 104 23.35 -1.02 -10.79
N CYS A 105 24.10 -0.79 -11.88
CA CYS A 105 24.86 -1.82 -12.58
C CYS A 105 26.37 -1.71 -12.30
N CYS A 106 27.06 -2.85 -12.40
CA CYS A 106 28.51 -2.89 -12.55
C CYS A 106 28.94 -2.29 -13.90
N ASP A 107 30.24 -2.00 -14.08
CA ASP A 107 30.74 -1.35 -15.29
C ASP A 107 30.52 -2.15 -16.59
N ASP A 108 30.41 -3.47 -16.50
CA ASP A 108 30.04 -4.36 -17.61
C ASP A 108 28.53 -4.35 -17.94
N GLY A 109 27.72 -3.63 -17.16
CA GLY A 109 26.26 -3.59 -17.26
C GLY A 109 25.55 -4.75 -16.55
N SER A 110 26.26 -5.59 -15.78
CA SER A 110 25.63 -6.62 -14.95
C SER A 110 25.01 -6.03 -13.68
N LEU A 111 23.86 -6.55 -13.28
CA LEU A 111 23.12 -6.16 -12.09
C LEU A 111 23.33 -7.20 -10.98
N PRO A 112 23.85 -6.83 -9.80
CA PRO A 112 23.95 -7.74 -8.66
C PRO A 112 22.58 -8.03 -8.05
N ILE A 113 22.04 -9.22 -8.33
CA ILE A 113 20.84 -9.75 -7.68
C ILE A 113 21.25 -10.38 -6.35
N LEU A 114 21.35 -9.57 -5.30
CA LEU A 114 21.66 -10.04 -3.96
C LEU A 114 20.49 -10.86 -3.39
N ALA A 115 20.77 -12.00 -2.74
CA ALA A 115 19.74 -12.66 -1.94
C ALA A 115 19.37 -11.76 -0.76
N ARG A 116 18.16 -11.21 -0.80
CA ARG A 116 17.51 -10.74 0.42
C ARG A 116 17.30 -11.97 1.30
N ALA A 117 18.04 -12.08 2.40
CA ALA A 117 17.76 -13.10 3.42
C ALA A 117 16.26 -13.02 3.76
N PRO A 118 15.53 -14.14 3.80
CA PRO A 118 14.08 -14.10 3.92
C PRO A 118 13.68 -13.34 5.18
N ILE A 119 12.99 -12.21 4.97
CA ILE A 119 12.42 -11.43 6.06
C ILE A 119 11.12 -12.14 6.44
N LEU A 120 11.16 -12.87 7.55
CA LEU A 120 10.00 -13.55 8.09
C LEU A 120 9.12 -12.50 8.78
N SER A 121 7.91 -12.35 8.26
CA SER A 121 6.85 -11.58 8.90
C SER A 121 6.06 -12.49 9.83
N GLY A 122 5.91 -12.09 11.09
CA GLY A 122 4.96 -12.72 12.00
C GLY A 122 3.52 -12.30 11.73
N ASP A 123 2.63 -12.86 12.56
CA ASP A 123 1.21 -12.52 12.59
C ASP A 123 0.99 -11.03 12.90
N VAL A 124 -0.20 -10.54 12.53
CA VAL A 124 -0.65 -9.20 12.90
C VAL A 124 -0.86 -9.18 14.42
N LEU A 125 -0.19 -8.26 15.10
CA LEU A 125 -0.31 -8.09 16.55
C LEU A 125 -1.40 -7.07 16.89
N GLU A 126 -1.52 -6.03 16.08
CA GLU A 126 -2.52 -4.96 16.18
C GLU A 126 -2.86 -4.49 14.76
N GLU A 127 -4.11 -4.13 14.51
CA GLU A 127 -4.60 -3.64 13.22
C GLU A 127 -5.70 -2.60 13.38
N ALA A 128 -5.62 -1.55 12.57
CA ALA A 128 -6.71 -0.59 12.41
C ALA A 128 -6.83 -0.15 10.95
N VAL A 129 -8.03 0.25 10.53
CA VAL A 129 -8.30 0.72 9.16
C VAL A 129 -8.90 2.12 9.22
N LEU A 130 -8.18 3.11 8.70
CA LEU A 130 -8.64 4.50 8.59
C LEU A 130 -9.32 4.72 7.24
N ARG A 131 -10.59 5.10 7.23
CA ARG A 131 -11.39 5.38 6.02
C ARG A 131 -12.05 6.75 6.14
N ILE A 132 -12.42 7.34 5.00
CA ILE A 132 -13.22 8.57 4.96
C ILE A 132 -14.69 8.20 4.81
N ASP A 133 -15.54 8.99 5.46
CA ASP A 133 -16.98 9.00 5.33
C ASP A 133 -17.45 10.31 4.70
N PRO A 134 -17.78 10.32 3.39
CA PRO A 134 -18.31 11.50 2.74
C PRO A 134 -19.74 11.86 3.16
N VAL A 135 -20.49 10.94 3.79
CA VAL A 135 -21.89 11.14 4.19
C VAL A 135 -21.95 11.86 5.53
N ASP A 136 -21.20 11.38 6.52
CA ASP A 136 -21.09 12.02 7.84
C ASP A 136 -20.03 13.14 7.89
N ASN A 137 -19.24 13.33 6.82
CA ASN A 137 -18.09 14.25 6.76
C ASN A 137 -17.05 13.99 7.88
N LEU A 138 -16.77 12.70 8.11
CA LEU A 138 -15.83 12.20 9.11
C LEU A 138 -14.76 11.32 8.46
N ALA A 139 -13.77 10.93 9.24
CA ALA A 139 -13.00 9.72 8.99
C ALA A 139 -13.18 8.75 10.15
N TRP A 140 -13.18 7.45 9.88
CA TRP A 140 -13.34 6.39 10.87
C TRP A 140 -12.05 5.57 10.95
N LEU A 141 -11.53 5.39 12.17
CA LEU A 141 -10.54 4.36 12.47
C LEU A 141 -11.30 3.14 13.02
N GLU A 142 -11.41 2.08 12.21
CA GLU A 142 -11.96 0.78 12.59
C GLU A 142 -10.84 -0.09 13.18
N GLU A 143 -10.84 -0.35 14.49
CA GLU A 143 -9.87 -1.25 15.13
C GLU A 143 -10.26 -2.72 14.95
N THR A 144 -9.49 -3.51 14.19
CA THR A 144 -9.88 -4.87 13.77
C THR A 144 -9.13 -5.98 14.50
N VAL A 145 -7.90 -5.73 14.95
CA VAL A 145 -7.10 -6.68 15.74
C VAL A 145 -6.46 -5.92 16.90
N LEU A 146 -6.63 -6.43 18.12
CA LEU A 146 -5.96 -5.90 19.31
C LEU A 146 -4.89 -6.87 19.82
N ARG A 147 -3.90 -6.32 20.50
CA ARG A 147 -2.94 -7.11 21.27
C ARG A 147 -3.57 -7.61 22.56
N ASP A 148 -3.51 -8.92 22.80
CA ASP A 148 -3.90 -9.54 24.06
C ASP A 148 -2.81 -9.37 25.16
N PRO A 149 -3.12 -9.69 26.44
CA PRO A 149 -2.13 -9.63 27.52
C PRO A 149 -0.92 -10.58 27.34
N HIS A 150 -0.99 -11.56 26.44
CA HIS A 150 0.12 -12.46 26.08
C HIS A 150 0.94 -11.94 24.89
N GLY A 151 0.60 -10.76 24.37
CA GLY A 151 1.30 -10.08 23.28
C GLY A 151 0.92 -10.54 21.86
N ARG A 152 -0.10 -11.39 21.71
CA ARG A 152 -0.61 -11.90 20.43
C ARG A 152 -1.72 -11.01 19.87
N GLY A 153 -1.89 -10.98 18.55
CA GLY A 153 -3.05 -10.33 17.95
C GLY A 153 -4.30 -11.21 18.07
N THR A 154 -5.37 -10.62 18.60
CA THR A 154 -6.71 -11.22 18.69
C THR A 154 -7.69 -10.34 17.91
N PRO A 155 -8.47 -10.89 16.96
CA PRO A 155 -9.51 -10.14 16.27
C PRO A 155 -10.50 -9.51 17.25
N TRP A 156 -10.77 -8.22 17.09
CA TRP A 156 -11.74 -7.53 17.92
C TRP A 156 -13.16 -8.04 17.66
N ARG A 157 -13.98 -8.12 18.72
CA ARG A 157 -15.39 -8.53 18.65
C ARG A 157 -16.27 -7.34 19.03
N PRO A 158 -16.66 -6.50 18.06
CA PRO A 158 -17.21 -5.19 18.35
C PRO A 158 -18.65 -5.23 18.87
N ARG A 159 -19.04 -4.18 19.60
CA ARG A 159 -20.37 -4.04 20.21
C ARG A 159 -20.99 -2.66 19.93
N PRO A 160 -22.28 -2.58 19.56
CA PRO A 160 -23.17 -3.69 19.24
C PRO A 160 -22.72 -4.40 17.95
N ILE A 161 -22.87 -5.73 17.92
CA ILE A 161 -22.74 -6.48 16.67
C ILE A 161 -23.95 -6.09 15.80
N PRO A 162 -23.77 -5.73 14.51
CA PRO A 162 -24.90 -5.60 13.59
C PRO A 162 -25.66 -6.94 13.53
N PRO A 163 -27.00 -6.99 13.71
CA PRO A 163 -27.69 -8.25 13.57
C PRO A 163 -27.54 -8.69 12.12
N GLU A 164 -27.39 -9.99 11.90
CA GLU A 164 -27.63 -10.53 10.58
C GLU A 164 -29.16 -10.52 10.35
N VAL A 165 -29.59 -10.14 9.16
CA VAL A 165 -31.00 -10.20 8.75
C VAL A 165 -31.05 -10.69 7.31
N GLU A 166 -32.16 -11.31 6.90
CA GLU A 166 -32.26 -12.00 5.62
C GLU A 166 -32.51 -11.05 4.41
N GLU A 167 -32.24 -9.75 4.58
CA GLU A 167 -33.19 -8.69 4.19
C GLU A 167 -32.52 -7.26 4.04
N PRO A 168 -32.96 -6.30 3.17
CA PRO A 168 -32.77 -4.78 3.28
C PRO A 168 -33.86 -3.64 3.74
N VAL A 169 -33.76 -3.00 4.96
CA VAL A 169 -34.46 -1.84 5.69
C VAL A 169 -33.48 -0.69 5.80
N LEU A 170 -33.99 0.55 5.72
CA LEU A 170 -33.28 1.78 6.04
C LEU A 170 -33.26 2.12 7.55
N CYS A 171 -32.14 1.89 8.23
CA CYS A 171 -31.91 2.36 9.61
C CYS A 171 -31.29 3.78 9.63
N LEU A 172 -32.11 4.82 9.82
CA LEU A 172 -31.72 6.23 9.64
C LEU A 172 -30.70 6.82 10.65
N ARG A 173 -30.30 6.08 11.69
CA ARG A 173 -29.22 6.43 12.63
C ARG A 173 -28.98 5.28 13.59
N ARG A 174 -27.91 4.53 13.36
CA ARG A 174 -27.44 3.51 14.31
C ARG A 174 -26.08 3.92 14.85
N ALA A 175 -25.92 3.86 16.17
CA ALA A 175 -24.62 4.08 16.78
C ALA A 175 -23.62 3.06 16.21
N PRO A 176 -22.43 3.49 15.75
CA PRO A 176 -21.45 2.58 15.20
C PRO A 176 -20.88 1.69 16.32
N PRO A 177 -20.27 0.54 15.99
CA PRO A 177 -19.71 -0.35 17.00
C PRO A 177 -18.50 0.27 17.74
N ASP A 178 -18.21 -0.23 18.93
CA ASP A 178 -17.21 0.29 19.89
C ASP A 178 -15.74 0.32 19.41
N ASN A 179 -15.43 -0.27 18.26
CA ASN A 179 -14.13 -0.13 17.58
C ASN A 179 -14.09 0.94 16.48
N TRP A 180 -15.16 1.69 16.27
CA TRP A 180 -15.23 2.78 15.30
C TRP A 180 -14.98 4.11 16.00
N ILE A 181 -13.80 4.67 15.78
CA ILE A 181 -13.37 5.92 16.41
C ILE A 181 -13.48 7.03 15.36
N PRO A 182 -14.36 8.04 15.54
CA PRO A 182 -14.50 9.12 14.57
C PRO A 182 -13.37 10.14 14.71
N TYR A 183 -12.95 10.65 13.57
CA TYR A 183 -12.04 11.76 13.42
C TYR A 183 -12.73 12.84 12.60
N ALA A 184 -12.83 14.05 13.15
CA ALA A 184 -13.32 15.21 12.43
C ALA A 184 -12.17 15.89 11.68
N LEU A 185 -12.43 16.36 10.46
CA LEU A 185 -11.49 17.19 9.72
C LEU A 185 -11.52 18.62 10.30
N THR A 186 -10.44 19.06 10.93
CA THR A 186 -10.37 20.39 11.59
C THR A 186 -9.60 21.44 10.79
N GLY A 187 -8.98 21.02 9.69
CA GLY A 187 -8.31 21.91 8.75
C GLY A 187 -7.66 21.12 7.61
N PRO A 188 -6.99 21.79 6.67
CA PRO A 188 -6.26 21.14 5.58
C PRO A 188 -5.24 20.16 6.16
N GLY A 189 -5.37 18.87 5.83
CA GLY A 189 -4.43 17.84 6.28
C GLY A 189 -4.48 17.50 7.77
N ARG A 190 -5.56 17.85 8.51
CA ARG A 190 -5.66 17.56 9.95
C ARG A 190 -6.98 16.87 10.32
N LEU A 191 -6.83 15.66 10.85
CA LEU A 191 -7.90 14.86 11.45
C LEU A 191 -7.72 14.84 12.97
N GLU A 192 -8.77 15.13 13.74
CA GLU A 192 -8.77 15.04 15.20
C GLU A 192 -9.82 14.06 15.70
N ALA A 193 -9.42 13.16 16.61
CA ALA A 193 -10.33 12.20 17.21
C ALA A 193 -11.42 12.93 18.02
N ARG A 194 -12.67 12.47 17.88
CA ARG A 194 -13.84 12.99 18.61
C ARG A 194 -14.53 11.90 19.41
N PRO A 195 -15.13 12.20 20.58
CA PRO A 195 -16.00 11.26 21.25
C PRO A 195 -17.30 11.08 20.43
N LEU A 196 -17.84 9.86 20.41
CA LEU A 196 -19.19 9.58 19.91
C LEU A 196 -20.30 10.09 20.84
N SER A 197 -19.95 10.54 22.05
CA SER A 197 -20.88 11.00 23.08
C SER A 197 -21.13 12.51 23.01
N LEU A 198 -22.40 12.90 22.94
CA LEU A 198 -22.85 14.29 23.11
C LEU A 198 -22.57 14.86 24.51
N ALA A 199 -22.34 14.00 25.52
CA ALA A 199 -21.98 14.43 26.87
C ALA A 199 -20.52 14.90 27.00
N GLY A 200 -19.75 14.86 25.90
CA GLY A 200 -18.32 15.12 25.90
C GLY A 200 -17.48 13.92 26.37
N GLY A 201 -16.17 14.09 26.36
CA GLY A 201 -15.19 13.05 26.69
C GLY A 201 -13.99 13.09 25.74
N ARG A 202 -13.02 12.19 25.97
CA ARG A 202 -11.94 11.89 25.01
C ARG A 202 -12.36 10.69 24.17
N ALA A 203 -11.93 10.65 22.91
CA ALA A 203 -11.97 9.41 22.15
C ALA A 203 -10.98 8.39 22.78
N GLU A 204 -11.38 7.12 22.86
CA GLU A 204 -10.51 6.04 23.34
C GLU A 204 -10.32 5.02 22.23
N GLY A 205 -9.07 4.83 21.80
CA GLY A 205 -8.67 3.71 20.96
C GLY A 205 -7.72 2.77 21.70
N ARG A 206 -7.77 1.49 21.33
CA ARG A 206 -7.08 0.39 22.02
C ARG A 206 -5.87 -0.12 21.26
N THR A 207 -5.76 0.19 19.97
CA THR A 207 -4.56 -0.06 19.17
C THR A 207 -3.52 1.05 19.35
N ARG A 208 -2.25 0.70 19.15
CA ARG A 208 -1.16 1.66 18.99
C ARG A 208 -1.33 2.63 17.82
N PHE A 209 -2.30 2.41 16.93
CA PHE A 209 -2.55 3.25 15.77
C PHE A 209 -3.45 4.43 16.11
N PHE A 210 -4.27 4.33 17.14
CA PHE A 210 -5.02 5.46 17.68
C PHE A 210 -4.09 6.64 18.02
N ARG A 211 -4.54 7.85 17.65
CA ARG A 211 -3.88 9.12 17.93
C ARG A 211 -4.97 10.15 18.23
N ASP A 212 -4.70 11.14 19.08
CA ASP A 212 -5.63 12.26 19.25
C ASP A 212 -5.77 13.08 17.95
N ALA A 213 -4.74 13.06 17.08
CA ALA A 213 -4.79 13.65 15.75
C ALA A 213 -3.85 12.95 14.75
N TYR A 214 -4.22 13.00 13.46
CA TYR A 214 -3.33 12.69 12.33
C TYR A 214 -3.09 13.93 11.47
N ALA A 215 -1.86 14.08 10.97
CA ALA A 215 -1.50 15.00 9.90
C ALA A 215 -1.70 14.30 8.53
N LEU A 216 -2.96 14.07 8.16
CA LEU A 216 -3.37 13.40 6.92
C LEU A 216 -4.50 14.18 6.25
N SER A 217 -4.39 14.40 4.94
CA SER A 217 -5.47 14.96 4.12
C SER A 217 -6.39 13.87 3.57
N PRO A 218 -7.63 14.22 3.18
CA PRO A 218 -8.53 13.29 2.51
C PRO A 218 -7.91 12.59 1.29
N GLY A 219 -7.12 13.31 0.48
CA GLY A 219 -6.43 12.76 -0.68
C GLY A 219 -5.39 11.68 -0.32
N GLN A 220 -4.63 11.89 0.76
CA GLN A 220 -3.58 10.96 1.22
C GLN A 220 -4.13 9.66 1.80
N ILE A 221 -5.36 9.67 2.33
CA ILE A 221 -6.05 8.47 2.83
C ILE A 221 -6.62 7.67 1.64
N GLY A 222 -7.09 8.38 0.61
CA GLY A 222 -7.62 7.82 -0.62
C GLY A 222 -8.97 7.11 -0.46
N ALA A 223 -9.66 6.87 -1.59
CA ALA A 223 -11.01 6.30 -1.60
C ALA A 223 -11.12 4.87 -1.01
N ARG A 224 -10.00 4.14 -0.83
CA ARG A 224 -9.99 2.84 -0.15
C ARG A 224 -9.77 2.94 1.36
N GLY A 225 -9.17 4.02 1.84
CA GLY A 225 -8.61 4.10 3.18
C GLY A 225 -7.21 3.48 3.31
N LEU A 226 -6.63 3.64 4.49
CA LEU A 226 -5.33 3.11 4.90
C LEU A 226 -5.52 1.99 5.94
N ARG A 227 -4.95 0.82 5.70
CA ARG A 227 -4.83 -0.26 6.68
C ARG A 227 -3.47 -0.15 7.36
N TYR A 228 -3.51 -0.05 8.68
CA TYR A 228 -2.34 -0.06 9.55
C TYR A 228 -2.19 -1.44 10.19
N GLU A 229 -1.02 -2.06 10.02
CA GLU A 229 -0.70 -3.35 10.65
C GLU A 229 0.57 -3.22 11.50
N HIS A 230 0.55 -3.80 12.70
CA HIS A 230 1.73 -3.94 13.54
C HIS A 230 2.21 -5.38 13.52
N ARG A 231 3.48 -5.59 13.14
CA ARG A 231 4.04 -6.94 12.98
C ARG A 231 5.40 -7.08 13.64
N ALA A 232 5.66 -8.27 14.18
CA ALA A 232 7.02 -8.71 14.48
C ALA A 232 7.70 -9.19 13.20
N MET A 233 8.97 -8.82 13.03
CA MET A 233 9.78 -9.15 11.86
C MET A 233 11.07 -9.83 12.32
N LEU A 234 11.54 -10.82 11.55
CA LEU A 234 12.79 -11.53 11.81
C LEU A 234 13.56 -11.67 10.49
N ALA A 235 14.82 -11.26 10.47
CA ALA A 235 15.71 -11.45 9.34
C ALA A 235 17.11 -11.86 9.79
N ARG A 236 18.02 -12.03 8.83
CA ARG A 236 19.43 -12.32 9.05
C ARG A 236 20.28 -11.21 8.45
N ALA A 237 21.21 -10.67 9.24
CA ALA A 237 22.21 -9.71 8.78
C ALA A 237 23.26 -10.39 7.88
N PRO A 238 24.02 -9.63 7.06
CA PRO A 238 25.11 -10.19 6.23
C PRO A 238 26.17 -10.98 7.03
N SER A 239 26.38 -10.64 8.30
CA SER A 239 27.25 -11.37 9.23
C SER A 239 26.70 -12.73 9.70
N GLY A 240 25.50 -13.11 9.25
CA GLY A 240 24.80 -14.31 9.70
C GLY A 240 24.00 -14.14 11.00
N ALA A 241 24.14 -13.02 11.72
CA ALA A 241 23.39 -12.75 12.95
C ALA A 241 21.88 -12.64 12.69
N ARG A 242 21.04 -13.15 13.61
CA ARG A 242 19.58 -12.96 13.56
C ARG A 242 19.21 -11.60 14.15
N VAL A 243 18.33 -10.87 13.48
CA VAL A 243 17.82 -9.57 13.94
C VAL A 243 16.30 -9.63 13.96
N ALA A 244 15.71 -9.37 15.12
CA ALA A 244 14.26 -9.28 15.30
C ALA A 244 13.87 -7.84 15.65
N TRP A 245 12.80 -7.34 15.04
CA TRP A 245 12.26 -6.01 15.30
C TRP A 245 10.74 -6.02 15.20
N ARG A 246 10.11 -4.87 15.47
CA ARG A 246 8.69 -4.65 15.22
C ARG A 246 8.54 -3.49 14.24
N VAL A 247 7.56 -3.56 13.37
CA VAL A 247 7.30 -2.55 12.33
C VAL A 247 5.82 -2.20 12.28
N ASP A 248 5.56 -0.92 12.01
CA ASP A 248 4.24 -0.43 11.63
C ASP A 248 4.20 -0.30 10.11
N HIS A 249 3.22 -0.96 9.47
CA HIS A 249 2.96 -0.84 8.04
C HIS A 249 1.70 -0.01 7.82
N ALA A 250 1.76 0.97 6.94
CA ALA A 250 0.59 1.58 6.32
C ALA A 250 0.49 1.08 4.87
N ARG A 251 -0.69 0.61 4.46
CA ARG A 251 -0.95 0.13 3.09
C ARG A 251 -2.35 0.57 2.65
N PRO A 252 -2.64 0.68 1.33
CA PRO A 252 -4.02 0.84 0.87
C PRO A 252 -4.89 -0.27 1.43
N ALA A 253 -6.01 0.09 2.06
CA ALA A 253 -6.90 -0.88 2.66
C ALA A 253 -7.60 -1.74 1.56
N PRO A 254 -8.07 -2.95 1.90
CA PRO A 254 -8.91 -3.74 1.01
C PRO A 254 -10.14 -2.94 0.57
N LEU A 255 -10.67 -3.27 -0.62
CA LEU A 255 -11.96 -2.73 -1.04
C LEU A 255 -13.01 -3.05 0.04
N PRO A 256 -13.82 -2.07 0.44
CA PRO A 256 -14.94 -2.31 1.34
C PRO A 256 -15.98 -3.20 0.66
N GLY A 257 -16.66 -4.03 1.45
CA GLY A 257 -17.73 -4.91 0.97
C GLY A 257 -19.09 -4.22 0.78
N SER A 258 -19.19 -2.92 1.07
CA SER A 258 -20.39 -2.10 0.93
C SER A 258 -20.16 -0.96 -0.07
N SER A 259 -21.25 -0.47 -0.68
CA SER A 259 -21.22 0.59 -1.70
C SER A 259 -20.87 1.98 -1.14
N SER A 260 -21.16 2.27 0.14
CA SER A 260 -20.74 3.52 0.81
C SER A 260 -19.29 3.47 1.32
N GLY A 261 -18.70 2.28 1.34
CA GLY A 261 -17.31 2.07 1.73
C GLY A 261 -17.07 1.79 3.20
N LEU A 262 -18.13 1.76 4.01
CA LEU A 262 -18.13 1.58 5.46
C LEU A 262 -19.13 0.49 5.86
N ARG A 263 -18.81 -0.29 6.90
CA ARG A 263 -19.58 -1.50 7.26
C ARG A 263 -20.87 -1.24 8.04
N HIS A 264 -21.16 0.01 8.40
CA HIS A 264 -22.31 0.35 9.25
C HIS A 264 -23.56 0.78 8.46
N ASP A 265 -23.40 1.23 7.19
CA ASP A 265 -24.51 1.34 6.24
C ASP A 265 -24.93 -0.06 5.78
N VAL A 266 -25.71 -0.73 6.61
CA VAL A 266 -26.31 -2.01 6.28
C VAL A 266 -27.78 -1.77 5.99
N VAL A 267 -28.22 -2.19 4.82
CA VAL A 267 -29.64 -2.20 4.47
C VAL A 267 -30.20 -3.52 5.05
N GLN A 268 -31.20 -3.51 5.98
CA GLN A 268 -31.68 -4.67 6.83
C GLN A 268 -33.24 -5.06 6.90
N ARG A 269 -33.97 -5.59 5.85
CA ARG A 269 -35.48 -5.52 5.53
C ARG A 269 -36.42 -6.08 6.62
N PRO A 270 -37.68 -5.60 6.66
CA PRO A 270 -38.54 -5.77 7.80
C PRO A 270 -39.37 -7.04 7.65
N GLU A 271 -39.41 -7.81 8.74
CA GLU A 271 -40.49 -8.76 8.97
C GLU A 271 -41.84 -8.02 9.14
N LEU A 272 -42.92 -8.69 8.72
CA LEU A 272 -44.30 -8.18 8.66
C LEU A 272 -45.02 -8.19 10.03
#